data_AF-A0A9D7Z4G1-F1
#
_entry.id   AF-A0A9D7Z4G1-F1
#
_cell.length_a   1.000
_cell.length_b   1.000
_cell.length_c   1.000
_cell.angle_alpha   90.00
_cell.angle_beta   90.00
_cell.angle_gamma   90.00
#
_symmetry.space_group_name_H-M   'P 1'
#
loop_
_entity.id
_entity.type
_entity.pdbx_description
1 polymer ?
#
loop_
_entity_poly.entity_id
_entity_poly.type
_entity_poly.pdbx_seq_one_letter_code
_entity_poly.pdbx_strand_id
1 'polypeptide(L)'
;MPGMILTGVGTATSPWLMVLGALVIWRDLYTSMKIELDYRHASAMLAMWDNHDGRKWISEDRARAVTNARLESFGFPVLDEGAFADVITELAKAGCIRIERGRIRLKEWIRRSIG
;
A
#
# COMPACT_ATOMS: atom_id res chain seq x y z
N MET A 1 -4.18 -24.84 -16.46
CA MET A 1 -3.79 -23.44 -16.76
C MET A 1 -4.79 -22.85 -17.73
N PRO A 2 -5.45 -21.74 -17.37
CA PRO A 2 -5.66 -20.66 -18.33
C PRO A 2 -5.15 -19.35 -17.70
N GLY A 3 -4.26 -18.58 -18.32
CA GLY A 3 -4.44 -18.01 -19.65
C GLY A 3 -5.04 -16.60 -19.53
N MET A 4 -4.49 -15.76 -18.66
CA MET A 4 -4.93 -14.37 -18.51
C MET A 4 -4.31 -13.56 -19.65
N ILE A 5 -5.05 -13.40 -20.74
CA ILE A 5 -4.71 -12.48 -21.82
C ILE A 5 -5.00 -11.08 -21.31
N LEU A 6 -3.95 -10.33 -20.98
CA LEU A 6 -4.04 -8.90 -20.65
C LEU A 6 -4.15 -8.12 -21.96
N THR A 7 -5.35 -8.07 -22.54
CA THR A 7 -5.67 -7.12 -23.62
C THR A 7 -5.60 -5.71 -23.04
N GLY A 8 -4.48 -5.04 -23.31
CA GLY A 8 -4.30 -3.62 -23.05
C GLY A 8 -5.26 -2.81 -23.91
N VAL A 9 -6.37 -2.41 -23.30
CA VAL A 9 -7.25 -1.36 -23.85
C VAL A 9 -6.88 -0.10 -23.11
N GLY A 10 -6.28 0.84 -23.85
CA GLY A 10 -5.94 2.17 -23.35
C GLY A 10 -7.17 2.81 -22.73
N THR A 11 -7.09 3.14 -21.45
CA THR A 11 -8.12 3.88 -20.74
C THR A 11 -7.39 4.82 -19.80
N ALA A 12 -7.84 6.07 -19.75
CA ALA A 12 -7.50 6.96 -18.65
C ALA A 12 -7.91 6.22 -17.37
N THR A 13 -6.97 5.54 -16.73
CA THR A 13 -7.21 4.84 -15.48
C THR A 13 -7.54 5.92 -14.49
N SER A 14 -8.85 6.08 -14.23
CA SER A 14 -9.30 6.86 -13.09
C SER A 14 -8.47 6.42 -11.89
N PRO A 15 -7.86 7.34 -11.13
CA PRO A 15 -6.99 6.98 -10.01
C PRO A 15 -7.64 5.98 -9.05
N TRP A 16 -8.98 6.03 -8.96
CA TRP A 16 -9.81 5.05 -8.27
C TRP A 16 -9.65 3.61 -8.77
N LEU A 17 -9.55 3.37 -10.08
CA LEU A 17 -9.35 2.04 -10.65
C LEU A 17 -7.94 1.49 -10.38
N MET A 18 -6.93 2.36 -10.28
CA MET A 18 -5.59 1.94 -9.83
C MET A 18 -5.59 1.55 -8.36
N VAL A 19 -6.24 2.37 -7.51
CA VAL A 19 -6.39 2.08 -6.08
C VAL A 19 -7.20 0.80 -5.88
N LEU A 20 -8.33 0.64 -6.58
CA LEU A 20 -9.16 -0.57 -6.54
C LEU A 20 -8.44 -1.79 -7.12
N GLY A 21 -7.65 -1.64 -8.18
CA GLY A 21 -6.86 -2.72 -8.76
C GLY A 21 -5.78 -3.19 -7.79
N ALA A 22 -5.06 -2.27 -7.16
CA ALA A 22 -4.12 -2.57 -6.08
C ALA A 22 -4.84 -3.24 -4.89
N LEU A 23 -6.02 -2.75 -4.51
CA LEU A 23 -6.86 -3.33 -3.46
C LEU A 23 -7.35 -4.73 -3.79
N VAL A 24 -7.77 -5.03 -5.02
CA VAL A 24 -8.28 -6.35 -5.42
C VAL A 24 -7.15 -7.37 -5.49
N ILE A 25 -6.02 -7.01 -6.11
CA ILE A 25 -4.82 -7.86 -6.15
C ILE A 25 -4.34 -8.13 -4.73
N TRP A 26 -4.36 -7.12 -3.86
CA TRP A 26 -3.98 -7.33 -2.46
C TRP A 26 -5.03 -8.05 -1.63
N ARG A 27 -6.32 -7.83 -1.84
CA ARG A 27 -7.42 -8.51 -1.13
C ARG A 27 -7.44 -10.01 -1.40
N ASP A 28 -7.22 -10.45 -2.65
CA ASP A 28 -7.16 -11.88 -3.00
C ASP A 28 -5.93 -12.59 -2.43
N LEU A 29 -4.84 -11.85 -2.17
CA LEU A 29 -3.67 -12.34 -1.45
C LEU A 29 -3.87 -12.34 0.08
N TYR A 30 -4.90 -11.66 0.58
CA TYR A 30 -5.08 -11.29 1.98
C TYR A 30 -6.33 -11.88 2.66
N THR A 31 -7.22 -12.54 1.92
CA THR A 31 -8.37 -13.29 2.47
C THR A 31 -7.97 -14.34 3.53
N SER A 32 -6.67 -14.65 3.65
CA SER A 32 -6.11 -15.47 4.73
C SER A 32 -5.82 -14.73 6.06
N MET A 33 -5.83 -13.39 6.13
CA MET A 33 -5.32 -12.61 7.29
C MET A 33 -6.35 -11.78 8.10
N LYS A 34 -7.65 -11.79 7.78
CA LYS A 34 -8.73 -11.18 8.64
C LYS A 34 -8.54 -9.71 9.08
N ILE A 35 -7.91 -8.85 8.27
CA ILE A 35 -7.87 -7.38 8.51
C ILE A 35 -8.53 -6.67 7.31
N GLU A 36 -9.40 -5.70 7.55
CA GLU A 36 -9.99 -4.89 6.49
C GLU A 36 -9.03 -3.78 6.07
N LEU A 37 -8.42 -3.92 4.89
CA LEU A 37 -7.62 -2.86 4.27
C LEU A 37 -8.56 -1.93 3.48
N ASP A 38 -8.57 -0.65 3.81
CA ASP A 38 -9.31 0.38 3.08
C ASP A 38 -8.40 1.25 2.18
N TYR A 39 -8.97 2.31 1.60
CA TYR A 39 -8.26 3.26 0.75
C TYR A 39 -7.07 3.97 1.43
N ARG A 40 -7.10 4.20 2.75
CA ARG A 40 -6.02 4.83 3.53
C ARG A 40 -4.81 3.92 3.58
N HIS A 41 -5.04 2.63 3.82
CA HIS A 41 -4.01 1.60 3.85
C HIS A 41 -3.36 1.43 2.47
N ALA A 42 -4.18 1.35 1.42
CA ALA A 42 -3.70 1.24 0.04
C ALA A 42 -2.90 2.48 -0.39
N SER A 43 -3.39 3.68 -0.05
CA SER A 43 -2.72 4.93 -0.36
C SER A 43 -1.39 5.05 0.37
N ALA A 44 -1.33 4.69 1.65
CA ALA A 44 -0.10 4.68 2.43
C ALA A 44 0.92 3.70 1.86
N MET A 45 0.51 2.45 1.57
CA MET A 45 1.40 1.46 0.96
C MET A 45 1.97 1.94 -0.37
N LEU A 46 1.12 2.43 -1.27
CA LEU A 46 1.54 2.87 -2.60
C LEU A 46 2.44 4.11 -2.51
N ALA A 47 2.09 5.08 -1.66
CA ALA A 47 2.91 6.28 -1.44
C ALA A 47 4.30 5.94 -0.90
N MET A 48 4.38 5.03 0.07
CA MET A 48 5.67 4.57 0.58
C MET A 48 6.46 3.78 -0.47
N TRP A 49 5.79 2.94 -1.27
CA TRP A 49 6.44 2.16 -2.33
C TRP A 49 7.07 3.05 -3.40
N ASP A 50 6.39 4.11 -3.82
CA ASP A 50 6.92 5.01 -4.84
C ASP A 50 8.04 5.95 -4.32
N ASN A 51 8.17 6.10 -2.99
CA ASN A 51 9.05 7.09 -2.36
C ASN A 51 10.13 6.50 -1.46
N HIS A 52 10.36 5.19 -1.50
CA HIS A 52 11.41 4.56 -0.70
C HIS A 52 12.81 4.90 -1.22
N ASP A 53 13.83 4.78 -0.36
CA ASP A 53 15.24 5.13 -0.61
C ASP A 53 16.02 4.15 -1.53
N GLY A 54 15.33 3.43 -2.42
CA GLY A 54 15.90 2.30 -3.17
C GLY A 54 16.20 1.03 -2.35
N ARG A 55 16.31 1.11 -1.02
CA ARG A 55 16.52 -0.02 -0.10
C ARG A 55 15.24 -0.44 0.63
N LYS A 56 14.09 0.01 0.13
CA LYS A 56 12.75 -0.21 0.71
C LYS A 56 12.57 0.44 2.08
N TRP A 57 13.32 1.49 2.40
CA TRP A 57 13.14 2.26 3.61
C TRP A 57 12.55 3.63 3.32
N ILE A 58 11.76 4.10 4.27
CA ILE A 58 11.24 5.47 4.31
C ILE A 58 11.16 5.92 5.77
N SER A 59 11.50 7.17 6.06
CA SER A 59 11.30 7.75 7.38
C SER A 59 9.80 7.98 7.63
N GLU A 60 9.35 7.85 8.87
CA GLU A 60 7.95 8.00 9.24
C GLU A 60 7.36 9.36 8.83
N ASP A 61 8.06 10.47 9.10
CA ASP A 61 7.65 11.82 8.66
C ASP A 61 7.43 11.91 7.14
N ARG A 62 8.39 11.37 6.38
CA ARG A 62 8.30 11.36 4.91
C ARG A 62 7.14 10.48 4.46
N ALA A 63 6.95 9.32 5.08
CA ALA A 63 5.86 8.40 4.76
C ALA A 63 4.49 9.08 4.97
N ARG A 64 4.30 9.81 6.08
CA ARG A 64 3.08 10.58 6.32
C ARG A 64 2.89 11.67 5.27
N ALA A 65 3.94 12.45 4.99
CA ALA A 65 3.89 13.55 4.04
C ALA A 65 3.50 13.07 2.62
N VAL A 66 4.14 12.03 2.11
CA VAL A 66 3.84 11.50 0.76
C VAL A 66 2.48 10.80 0.70
N THR A 67 2.04 10.19 1.80
CA THR A 67 0.69 9.60 1.90
C THR A 67 -0.38 10.67 1.84
N ASN A 68 -0.23 11.75 2.62
CA ASN A 68 -1.17 12.86 2.63
C ASN A 68 -1.22 13.59 1.28
N ALA A 69 -0.06 13.87 0.67
CA ALA A 69 -0.02 14.47 -0.67
C ALA A 69 -0.76 13.61 -1.71
N ARG A 70 -0.67 12.28 -1.60
CA ARG A 70 -1.41 11.36 -2.46
C ARG A 70 -2.90 11.35 -2.17
N LEU A 71 -3.31 11.33 -0.90
CA LEU A 71 -4.72 11.43 -0.52
C LEU A 71 -5.35 12.73 -1.03
N GLU A 72 -4.67 13.86 -0.88
CA GLU A 72 -5.10 15.15 -1.43
C GLU A 72 -5.27 15.10 -2.95
N SER A 73 -4.32 14.49 -3.67
CA SER A 73 -4.39 14.34 -5.13
C SER A 73 -5.61 13.53 -5.61
N PHE A 74 -6.15 12.68 -4.74
CA PHE A 74 -7.35 11.87 -5.00
C PHE A 74 -8.63 12.48 -4.42
N GLY A 75 -8.55 13.63 -3.75
CA GLY A 75 -9.68 14.29 -3.09
C GLY A 75 -10.13 13.61 -1.79
N PHE A 76 -9.25 12.81 -1.16
CA PHE A 76 -9.52 12.19 0.14
C PHE A 76 -9.04 13.08 1.30
N PRO A 77 -9.64 12.93 2.49
CA PRO A 77 -9.14 13.60 3.69
C PRO A 77 -7.73 13.12 4.04
N VAL A 78 -6.86 14.08 4.39
CA VAL A 78 -5.52 13.80 4.92
C VAL A 78 -5.60 13.12 6.28
N LEU A 79 -4.56 12.34 6.59
CA LEU A 79 -4.43 11.67 7.88
C LEU A 79 -3.69 12.58 8.85
N ASP A 80 -4.26 12.75 10.04
CA ASP A 80 -3.51 13.25 11.18
C ASP A 80 -2.49 12.20 11.69
N GLU A 81 -1.72 12.57 12.70
CA GLU A 81 -0.68 11.70 13.26
C GLU A 81 -1.22 10.39 13.84
N GLY A 82 -2.35 10.44 14.56
CA GLY A 82 -2.96 9.25 15.16
C GLY A 82 -3.53 8.33 14.10
N ALA A 83 -4.28 8.89 13.14
CA ALA A 83 -4.85 8.12 12.04
C ALA A 83 -3.77 7.47 11.15
N PHE A 84 -2.65 8.16 10.92
CA PHE A 84 -1.52 7.59 10.20
C PHE A 84 -0.83 6.48 11.01
N ALA A 85 -0.62 6.69 12.31
CA ALA A 85 -0.04 5.67 13.21
C ALA A 85 -0.89 4.39 13.26
N ASP A 86 -2.22 4.52 13.26
CA ASP A 86 -3.15 3.40 13.18
C ASP A 86 -2.96 2.62 11.87
N VAL A 87 -2.95 3.31 10.73
CA VAL A 87 -2.73 2.69 9.40
C VAL A 87 -1.40 1.94 9.36
N ILE A 88 -0.32 2.55 9.86
CA ILE A 88 1.01 1.92 9.92
C ILE A 88 1.02 0.72 10.87
N THR A 89 0.32 0.81 12.01
CA THR A 89 0.18 -0.31 12.95
C THR A 89 -0.56 -1.49 12.33
N GLU A 90 -1.67 -1.24 11.63
CA GLU A 90 -2.43 -2.28 10.93
C GLU A 90 -1.61 -2.89 9.79
N LEU A 91 -0.87 -2.09 9.03
CA LEU A 91 0.04 -2.59 7.99
C LEU A 91 1.21 -3.42 8.57
N ALA A 92 1.68 -3.08 9.77
CA ALA A 92 2.72 -3.84 10.46
C ALA A 92 2.17 -5.18 11.00
N LYS A 93 0.97 -5.18 11.58
CA LYS A 93 0.24 -6.41 11.98
C LYS A 93 -0.04 -7.30 10.76
N ALA A 94 -0.38 -6.68 9.63
CA ALA A 94 -0.53 -7.33 8.34
C ALA A 94 0.79 -7.87 7.75
N GLY A 95 1.94 -7.59 8.39
CA GLY A 95 3.25 -8.05 7.95
C GLY A 95 3.76 -7.40 6.66
N CYS A 96 3.07 -6.38 6.15
CA CYS A 96 3.44 -5.66 4.93
C CYS A 96 4.64 -4.75 5.15
N ILE A 97 4.79 -4.24 6.37
CA ILE A 97 5.88 -3.35 6.75
C ILE A 97 6.52 -3.77 8.07
N ARG A 98 7.71 -3.24 8.33
CA ARG A 98 8.38 -3.37 9.62
C ARG A 98 8.87 -2.01 10.07
N ILE A 99 8.58 -1.65 11.31
CA ILE A 99 9.01 -0.39 11.91
C ILE A 99 10.27 -0.67 12.71
N GLU A 100 11.36 0.02 12.39
CA GLU A 100 12.63 -0.08 13.10
C GLU A 100 13.25 1.31 13.25
N ARG A 101 13.46 1.76 14.50
CA ARG A 101 14.15 3.02 14.84
C ARG A 101 13.60 4.25 14.10
N GLY A 102 12.28 4.43 14.08
CA GLY A 102 11.62 5.58 13.43
C GLY A 102 11.64 5.54 11.89
N ARG A 103 11.96 4.38 11.31
CA ARG A 103 11.90 4.13 9.87
C ARG A 103 11.00 2.96 9.58
N ILE A 104 10.29 3.07 8.47
CA ILE A 104 9.41 2.05 7.94
C ILE A 104 10.17 1.33 6.83
N ARG A 105 10.35 0.02 7.01
CA ARG A 105 10.82 -0.88 5.96
C ARG A 105 9.63 -1.52 5.28
N LEU A 106 9.53 -1.35 3.98
CA LEU A 106 8.61 -2.12 3.16
C LEU A 106 9.18 -3.53 3.01
N LYS A 107 8.39 -4.55 3.34
CA LYS A 107 8.76 -5.92 3.02
C LYS A 107 8.43 -6.17 1.55
N GLU A 108 9.40 -6.72 0.82
CA GLU A 108 9.10 -7.31 -0.48
C GLU A 108 8.24 -8.53 -0.23
N TRP A 109 7.09 -8.62 -0.88
CA TRP A 109 6.19 -9.75 -0.69
C TRP A 109 6.90 -11.06 -1.07
N ILE A 110 6.62 -12.07 -0.25
CA ILE A 110 7.16 -13.43 -0.29
C ILE A 110 7.02 -14.01 -1.70
N ARG A 111 8.15 -14.33 -2.34
CA ARG A 111 8.22 -15.39 -3.34
C ARG A 111 7.50 -16.58 -2.72
N ARG A 112 6.35 -17.01 -3.27
CA ARG A 112 5.74 -18.30 -2.91
C ARG A 112 6.87 -19.33 -2.94
N SER A 113 7.30 -19.84 -1.78
CA SER A 113 7.95 -21.14 -1.76
C SER A 113 6.81 -22.11 -2.05
N ILE A 114 6.72 -22.49 -3.31
CA ILE A 114 5.98 -23.68 -3.71
C ILE A 114 6.68 -24.83 -2.97
N GLY A 115 6.02 -25.33 -1.92
CA GLY A 115 6.32 -26.62 -1.31
C GLY A 115 5.34 -27.64 -1.87
#